data_AF-A0A246B8R7-F1
#
_entry.id   AF-A0A246B8R7-F1
#
_cell.length_a   1.000
_cell.length_b   1.000
_cell.length_c   1.000
_cell.angle_alpha   90.00
_cell.angle_beta   90.00
_cell.angle_gamma   90.00
#
_symmetry.space_group_name_H-M   'P 1'
#
loop_
_entity.id
_entity.type
_entity.pdbx_description
1 polymer ?
#
loop_
_entity_poly.entity_id
_entity_poly.type
_entity_poly.pdbx_seq_one_letter_code
_entity_poly.pdbx_strand_id
1 'polypeptide(L)'
;MTNTVYIDFAELGDYDDFYVQLKEKLKLPEFFGDNLDALYDSITGFVALPLHLEFVNMSVEQLETFEDLLVTLEDADDELDDFTFAYYLEQYEDEE
;
A
#
# COMPACT_ATOMS: atom_id res chain seq x y z
N MET A 1 9.72 -14.54 -10.42
CA MET A 1 8.45 -13.89 -10.80
C MET A 1 8.11 -13.01 -9.63
N THR A 2 7.98 -11.70 -9.84
CA THR A 2 7.60 -10.74 -8.79
C THR A 2 6.12 -10.89 -8.51
N ASN A 3 5.75 -10.95 -7.23
CA ASN A 3 4.34 -10.94 -6.84
C ASN A 3 3.85 -9.49 -6.87
N THR A 4 2.79 -9.20 -7.63
CA THR A 4 2.21 -7.85 -7.67
C THR A 4 0.89 -7.82 -6.93
N VAL A 5 0.75 -6.86 -6.00
CA VAL A 5 -0.45 -6.63 -5.21
C VAL A 5 -0.95 -5.22 -5.46
N TYR A 6 -2.21 -5.12 -5.86
CA TYR A 6 -2.87 -3.84 -6.10
C TYR A 6 -3.77 -3.50 -4.92
N ILE A 7 -3.78 -2.24 -4.46
CA ILE A 7 -4.75 -1.71 -3.49
C ILE A 7 -5.55 -0.62 -4.21
N ASP A 8 -6.87 -0.78 -4.22
CA ASP A 8 -7.76 0.14 -4.92
C ASP A 8 -8.29 1.17 -3.92
N PHE A 9 -7.91 2.43 -4.12
CA PHE A 9 -8.26 3.55 -3.26
C PHE A 9 -9.62 4.18 -3.62
N ALA A 10 -10.28 3.74 -4.69
CA ALA A 10 -11.59 4.27 -5.09
C ALA A 10 -12.67 4.13 -4.00
N GLU A 11 -12.59 3.08 -3.18
CA GLU A 11 -13.54 2.82 -2.08
C GLU A 11 -12.89 2.90 -0.69
N LEU A 12 -11.65 3.38 -0.57
CA LEU A 12 -10.96 3.53 0.72
C LEU A 12 -11.23 4.89 1.36
N GLY A 13 -11.86 4.89 2.54
CA GLY A 13 -12.13 6.11 3.30
C GLY A 13 -10.99 6.50 4.25
N ASP A 14 -10.44 5.51 4.96
CA ASP A 14 -9.44 5.73 6.01
C ASP A 14 -8.42 4.58 6.13
N TYR A 15 -7.56 4.67 7.16
CA TYR A 15 -6.55 3.67 7.47
C TYR A 15 -7.13 2.32 7.88
N ASP A 16 -8.29 2.28 8.53
CA ASP A 16 -8.90 1.02 8.96
C ASP A 16 -9.33 0.23 7.72
N ASP A 17 -9.97 0.90 6.75
CA ASP A 17 -10.33 0.30 5.46
C ASP A 17 -9.08 -0.21 4.71
N PHE A 18 -8.01 0.58 4.70
CA PHE A 18 -6.74 0.21 4.07
C PHE A 18 -6.15 -1.06 4.68
N TYR A 19 -6.03 -1.12 6.01
CA TYR A 19 -5.43 -2.29 6.67
C TYR A 19 -6.28 -3.55 6.50
N VAL A 20 -7.61 -3.43 6.46
CA VAL A 20 -8.48 -4.56 6.13
C VAL A 20 -8.16 -5.11 4.74
N GLN A 21 -8.13 -4.27 3.71
CA GLN A 21 -7.78 -4.72 2.35
C GLN A 21 -6.37 -5.29 2.29
N LEU A 22 -5.40 -4.64 2.93
CA LEU A 22 -4.01 -5.07 2.93
C LEU A 22 -3.84 -6.46 3.53
N LYS A 23 -4.45 -6.70 4.70
CA LYS A 23 -4.41 -8.00 5.39
C LYS A 23 -4.95 -9.12 4.51
N GLU A 24 -6.05 -8.87 3.81
CA GLU A 24 -6.65 -9.86 2.91
C GLU A 24 -5.74 -10.18 1.72
N LYS A 25 -5.17 -9.16 1.06
CA LYS A 25 -4.36 -9.36 -0.16
C LYS A 25 -2.98 -9.95 0.12
N LEU A 26 -2.34 -9.53 1.22
CA LEU A 26 -1.03 -10.04 1.63
C LEU A 26 -1.12 -11.27 2.55
N LYS A 27 -2.33 -11.70 2.94
CA LYS A 27 -2.58 -12.81 3.87
C LYS A 27 -1.81 -12.63 5.18
N LEU A 28 -1.84 -11.40 5.69
CA LEU A 28 -1.20 -11.05 6.95
C LEU A 28 -1.91 -11.75 8.12
N PRO A 29 -1.20 -12.02 9.23
CA PRO A 29 -1.74 -12.76 10.35
C PRO A 29 -2.74 -11.91 11.14
N GLU A 30 -3.63 -12.57 11.90
CA GLU A 30 -4.63 -11.87 12.73
C GLU A 30 -4.02 -10.98 13.82
N PHE A 31 -2.74 -11.19 14.16
CA PHE A 31 -2.02 -10.35 15.12
C PHE A 31 -1.35 -9.11 14.49
N PHE A 32 -1.57 -8.85 13.20
CA PHE A 32 -1.11 -7.63 12.56
C PHE A 32 -1.66 -6.39 13.29
N GLY A 33 -0.80 -5.42 13.55
CA GLY A 33 -1.06 -4.33 14.50
C GLY A 33 -1.89 -3.16 13.97
N ASP A 34 -2.33 -3.19 12.71
CA ASP A 34 -3.12 -2.13 12.06
C ASP A 34 -2.49 -0.73 12.22
N ASN A 35 -1.18 -0.62 12.00
CA ASN A 35 -0.42 0.62 12.06
C ASN A 35 0.83 0.56 11.14
N LEU A 36 1.49 1.71 10.94
CA LEU A 36 2.62 1.87 10.03
C LEU A 36 3.85 1.07 10.47
N ASP A 37 4.15 1.01 11.77
CA ASP A 37 5.26 0.20 12.28
C ASP A 37 5.04 -1.28 11.96
N ALA A 38 3.82 -1.77 12.17
CA ALA A 38 3.46 -3.16 11.85
C ALA A 38 3.50 -3.44 10.35
N LEU A 39 3.12 -2.47 9.52
CA LEU A 39 3.25 -2.54 8.06
C LEU A 39 4.71 -2.72 7.65
N TYR A 40 5.59 -1.84 8.15
CA TYR A 40 7.01 -1.86 7.85
C TYR A 40 7.67 -3.19 8.29
N ASP A 41 7.40 -3.63 9.52
CA ASP A 41 7.86 -4.91 10.05
C ASP A 41 7.38 -6.10 9.20
N SER A 42 6.15 -6.01 8.68
CA SER A 42 5.60 -7.06 7.82
C SER A 42 6.28 -7.11 6.46
N ILE A 43 6.56 -5.96 5.85
CA ILE A 43 7.24 -5.89 4.54
C ILE A 43 8.68 -6.39 4.64
N THR A 44 9.41 -6.00 5.69
CA THR A 44 10.83 -6.34 5.88
C THR A 44 11.04 -7.77 6.40
N GLY A 45 10.06 -8.36 7.08
CA GLY A 45 10.27 -9.61 7.83
C GLY A 45 9.23 -10.71 7.68
N PHE A 46 8.06 -10.45 7.09
CA PHE A 46 6.94 -11.41 7.08
C PHE A 46 6.43 -11.77 5.68
N VAL A 47 6.23 -10.79 4.81
CA VAL A 47 5.64 -11.02 3.48
C VAL A 47 6.61 -11.76 2.57
N ALA A 48 6.06 -12.47 1.58
CA ALA A 48 6.86 -13.17 0.59
C ALA A 48 7.44 -12.18 -0.44
N LEU A 49 8.77 -12.14 -0.53
CA LEU A 49 9.52 -11.36 -1.52
C LEU A 49 9.96 -12.23 -2.71
N PRO A 50 10.15 -11.66 -3.92
CA PRO A 50 10.00 -10.24 -4.25
C PRO A 50 8.54 -9.80 -4.41
N LEU A 51 8.24 -8.58 -3.95
CA LEU A 51 6.90 -7.99 -3.90
C LEU A 51 6.88 -6.62 -4.59
N HIS A 52 5.89 -6.40 -5.43
CA HIS A 52 5.52 -5.08 -5.94
C HIS A 52 4.15 -4.70 -5.37
N LEU A 53 4.08 -3.60 -4.63
CA LEU A 53 2.83 -3.05 -4.10
C LEU A 53 2.46 -1.81 -4.91
N GLU A 54 1.23 -1.78 -5.43
CA GLU A 54 0.75 -0.71 -6.27
C GLU A 54 -0.58 -0.15 -5.75
N PHE A 55 -0.65 1.16 -5.54
CA PHE A 55 -1.90 1.85 -5.21
C PHE A 55 -2.51 2.43 -6.48
N VAL A 56 -3.80 2.18 -6.70
CA VAL A 56 -4.54 2.65 -7.88
C VAL A 56 -5.76 3.46 -7.46
N ASN A 57 -6.19 4.36 -8.34
CA ASN A 57 -7.36 5.23 -8.14
C ASN A 57 -7.27 6.10 -6.89
N MET A 58 -6.07 6.59 -6.55
CA MET A 58 -5.93 7.55 -5.45
C MET A 58 -6.47 8.91 -5.84
N SER A 59 -7.25 9.55 -4.97
CA SER A 59 -7.61 10.95 -5.12
C SER A 59 -6.50 11.86 -4.60
N VAL A 60 -6.52 13.14 -5.02
CA VAL A 60 -5.55 14.14 -4.53
C VAL A 60 -5.72 14.36 -3.02
N GLU A 61 -6.94 14.30 -2.49
CA GLU A 61 -7.21 14.46 -1.05
C GLU A 61 -6.67 13.28 -0.22
N GLN A 62 -6.68 12.08 -0.80
CA GLN A 62 -6.11 10.90 -0.17
C GLN A 62 -4.57 10.97 -0.09
N LEU A 63 -3.89 11.70 -0.97
CA LEU A 63 -2.43 11.88 -0.85
C LEU A 63 -2.05 12.54 0.48
N GLU A 64 -2.78 13.58 0.89
CA GLU A 64 -2.54 14.25 2.18
C GLU A 64 -2.96 13.36 3.35
N THR A 65 -4.06 12.62 3.20
CA THR A 65 -4.58 11.74 4.26
C THR A 65 -3.63 10.57 4.55
N PHE A 66 -3.00 10.04 3.50
CA PHE A 66 -2.12 8.86 3.56
C PHE A 66 -0.64 9.22 3.40
N GLU A 67 -0.24 10.48 3.60
CA GLU A 67 1.15 10.94 3.42
C GLU A 67 2.15 10.04 4.20
N ASP A 68 1.89 9.81 5.49
CA ASP A 68 2.77 8.98 6.33
C ASP A 68 2.85 7.52 5.83
N LEU A 69 1.76 6.98 5.26
CA LEU A 69 1.73 5.65 4.66
C LEU A 69 2.60 5.60 3.41
N LEU A 70 2.45 6.59 2.52
CA LEU A 70 3.22 6.66 1.28
C LEU A 70 4.72 6.75 1.59
N VAL A 71 5.11 7.63 2.53
CA VAL A 71 6.51 7.77 2.97
C VAL A 71 7.03 6.46 3.56
N THR A 72 6.25 5.78 4.41
CA THR A 72 6.67 4.49 4.98
C THR A 72 6.95 3.43 3.91
N LEU A 73 6.16 3.40 2.85
CA LEU A 73 6.33 2.46 1.75
C LEU A 73 7.47 2.85 0.80
N GLU A 74 7.66 4.14 0.54
CA GLU A 74 8.80 4.66 -0.21
C GLU A 74 10.12 4.37 0.53
N ASP A 75 10.18 4.57 1.85
CA ASP A 75 11.35 4.22 2.67
C ASP A 75 11.64 2.71 2.59
N ALA A 76 10.61 1.85 2.59
CA ALA A 76 10.79 0.41 2.46
C ALA A 76 11.30 -0.01 1.07
N ASP A 77 10.88 0.68 0.00
CA ASP A 77 11.35 0.47 -1.39
C ASP A 77 12.84 0.84 -1.52
N ASP A 78 13.22 1.98 -0.93
CA ASP A 78 14.62 2.43 -0.92
C ASP A 78 15.53 1.49 -0.10
N GLU A 79 15.02 0.86 0.97
CA GLU A 79 15.82 -0.04 1.83
C GLU A 79 15.91 -1.50 1.34
N LEU A 80 14.91 -1.99 0.59
CA LEU A 80 14.79 -3.40 0.23
C LEU A 80 14.83 -3.62 -1.29
N ASP A 81 15.93 -4.20 -1.79
CA ASP A 81 16.11 -4.51 -3.23
C ASP A 81 15.00 -5.38 -3.85
N ASP A 82 14.29 -6.18 -3.04
CA ASP A 82 13.24 -7.12 -3.48
C ASP A 82 11.80 -6.61 -3.21
N PHE A 83 11.64 -5.40 -2.66
CA PHE A 83 10.36 -4.72 -2.52
C PHE A 83 10.33 -3.52 -3.46
N THR A 84 9.17 -3.22 -4.05
CA THR A 84 8.98 -2.04 -4.90
C THR A 84 7.61 -1.46 -4.68
N PHE A 85 7.49 -0.13 -4.70
CA PHE A 85 6.25 0.58 -4.45
C PHE A 85 5.95 1.60 -5.56
N ALA A 86 4.67 1.71 -5.91
CA ALA A 86 4.18 2.75 -6.82
C ALA A 86 2.74 3.14 -6.45
N TYR A 87 2.36 4.37 -6.77
CA TYR A 87 0.97 4.80 -6.66
C TYR A 87 0.55 5.65 -7.86
N TYR A 88 -0.74 5.56 -8.19
CA TYR A 88 -1.34 6.25 -9.32
C TYR A 88 -2.63 6.94 -8.90
N LEU A 89 -2.77 8.19 -9.36
CA LEU A 89 -4.00 8.95 -9.16
C LEU A 89 -5.11 8.44 -10.07
N GLU A 90 -6.35 8.60 -9.60
CA GLU A 90 -7.52 8.44 -10.45
C GLU A 90 -7.42 9.35 -11.69
N GLN A 91 -7.76 8.80 -12.85
CA GLN A 91 -7.79 9.57 -14.09
C GLN A 91 -9.21 10.10 -14.28
N TYR A 92 -9.35 11.42 -14.25
CA TYR A 92 -10.55 12.06 -14.76
C TYR A 92 -10.48 12.02 -16.29
N GLU A 93 -11.41 11.30 -16.94
CA GLU A 93 -11.63 11.53 -18.36
C GLU A 93 -12.12 12.99 -18.48
N ASP A 94 -11.31 13.86 -19.08
CA ASP A 94 -11.79 15.17 -19.52
C ASP A 94 -12.95 14.90 -20.48
N GLU A 95 -14.20 15.05 -20.01
CA GLU A 95 -15.39 15.04 -20.87
C GLU A 95 -15.26 16.22 -21.85
N GLU A 96 -14.79 15.95 -23.08
CA GLU A 96 -14.81 16.89 -24.22
C GLU A 96 -16.23 17.31 -24.65
#